data_AF-A0A938HLD8-F1
#
_entry.id   AF-A0A938HLD8-F1
#
_cell.length_a   1.000
_cell.length_b   1.000
_cell.length_c   1.000
_cell.angle_alpha   90.00
_cell.angle_beta   90.00
_cell.angle_gamma   90.00
#
_symmetry.space_group_name_H-M   'P 1'
#
loop_
_entity.id
_entity.type
_entity.pdbx_description
1 polymer ?
#
loop_
_entity_poly.entity_id
_entity_poly.type
_entity_poly.pdbx_seq_one_letter_code
_entity_poly.pdbx_strand_id
1 'polypeptide(L)'
;MGRLLTGLALAAVATAAVGVARAAGEYERRLGAEIAVLVGDARRLTEPMPEPQRAGIVERIAAGLGGLSLLIRQARETNPNLPPVPREDLAAIRKALAERQLIVVLAGLAALARSYPFDTAGILPAEATPERLAAGKAIHETTCAGCHDHTDAGAMLPAHDLFRWARVMPEGEFAARLYTGVRGDALTALANPFGTEDLAALFAYYRAGPEK
;
A
#
# COMPACT_ATOMS: atom_id res chain seq x y z
N MET A 1 1.86 -65.58 20.76
CA MET A 1 2.67 -64.91 19.72
C MET A 1 1.69 -64.38 18.68
N GLY A 2 1.23 -63.13 18.77
CA GLY A 2 1.82 -61.95 18.10
C GLY A 2 0.83 -61.48 17.02
N ARG A 3 -0.15 -60.62 17.36
CA ARG A 3 -0.20 -59.14 17.20
C ARG A 3 -0.23 -58.61 15.75
N LEU A 4 -1.37 -57.97 15.45
CA LEU A 4 -1.55 -56.67 14.77
C LEU A 4 -1.36 -56.59 13.24
N LEU A 5 -2.50 -56.58 12.54
CA LEU A 5 -2.67 -55.87 11.26
C LEU A 5 -3.83 -54.89 11.43
N THR A 6 -3.53 -53.60 11.62
CA THR A 6 -4.43 -52.48 11.29
C THR A 6 -3.69 -51.18 11.58
N GLY A 7 -3.58 -50.32 10.57
CA GLY A 7 -3.07 -48.97 10.75
C GLY A 7 -2.35 -48.41 9.53
N LEU A 8 -3.05 -48.24 8.41
CA LEU A 8 -2.63 -47.26 7.40
C LEU A 8 -3.44 -45.98 7.67
N ALA A 9 -2.86 -45.07 8.46
CA ALA A 9 -3.47 -43.78 8.74
C ALA A 9 -3.20 -42.82 7.58
N LEU A 10 -4.29 -42.25 7.06
CA LEU A 10 -4.34 -41.11 6.15
C LEU A 10 -3.41 -39.98 6.63
N ALA A 11 -2.44 -39.60 5.80
CA ALA A 11 -1.72 -38.33 5.94
C ALA A 11 -2.02 -37.49 4.69
N ALA A 12 -3.13 -36.77 4.73
CA ALA A 12 -3.42 -35.71 3.78
C ALA A 12 -4.14 -34.57 4.51
N VAL A 13 -3.90 -33.36 4.04
CA VAL A 13 -4.58 -32.08 4.36
C VAL A 13 -3.96 -31.27 5.50
N ALA A 14 -2.93 -30.48 5.18
CA ALA A 14 -2.55 -29.30 5.97
C ALA A 14 -2.02 -28.12 5.12
N THR A 15 -2.22 -28.11 3.80
CA THR A 15 -1.71 -27.04 2.91
C THR A 15 -2.75 -25.98 2.55
N ALA A 16 -4.05 -26.23 2.73
CA ALA A 16 -5.10 -25.27 2.35
C ALA A 16 -5.33 -24.14 3.38
N ALA A 17 -5.15 -24.41 4.68
CA ALA A 17 -5.48 -23.45 5.73
C ALA A 17 -4.52 -22.24 5.77
N VAL A 18 -3.24 -22.44 5.43
CA VAL A 18 -2.22 -21.37 5.44
C VAL A 18 -2.46 -20.37 4.32
N GLY A 19 -2.95 -20.81 3.15
CA GLY A 19 -3.27 -19.94 2.02
C GLY A 19 -4.46 -19.02 2.27
N VAL A 20 -5.51 -19.53 2.93
CA VAL A 20 -6.73 -18.76 3.24
C VAL A 20 -6.45 -17.70 4.31
N ALA A 21 -5.71 -18.06 5.37
CA ALA A 21 -5.35 -17.11 6.43
C ALA A 21 -4.40 -15.99 5.94
N ARG A 22 -3.48 -16.31 5.01
CA ARG A 22 -2.56 -15.33 4.42
C ARG A 22 -3.27 -14.40 3.43
N ALA A 23 -4.23 -14.91 2.66
CA ALA A 23 -5.09 -14.10 1.80
C ALA A 23 -6.02 -13.18 2.62
N ALA A 24 -6.51 -13.66 3.77
CA ALA A 24 -7.38 -12.93 4.70
C ALA A 24 -6.69 -11.85 5.56
N GLY A 25 -5.40 -11.60 5.37
CA GLY A 25 -4.74 -10.39 5.87
C GLY A 25 -4.30 -9.45 4.76
N GLU A 26 -4.12 -9.97 3.54
CA GLU A 26 -3.61 -9.22 2.40
C GLU A 26 -4.63 -8.20 1.88
N TYR A 27 -5.92 -8.54 1.85
CA TYR A 27 -6.96 -7.61 1.37
C TYR A 27 -7.18 -6.44 2.33
N GLU A 28 -7.14 -6.72 3.63
CA GLU A 28 -7.22 -5.75 4.72
C GLU A 28 -6.02 -4.81 4.68
N ARG A 29 -4.83 -5.39 4.51
CA ARG A 29 -3.60 -4.64 4.40
C ARG A 29 -3.58 -3.76 3.15
N ARG A 30 -4.02 -4.27 2.00
CA ARG A 30 -4.20 -3.49 0.76
C ARG A 30 -5.20 -2.37 0.92
N LEU A 31 -6.35 -2.63 1.52
CA LEU A 31 -7.33 -1.58 1.83
C LEU A 31 -6.73 -0.47 2.69
N GLY A 32 -6.07 -0.85 3.80
CA GLY A 32 -5.43 0.12 4.70
C GLY A 32 -4.33 0.93 4.01
N ALA A 33 -3.50 0.28 3.18
CA ALA A 33 -2.45 0.95 2.42
C ALA A 33 -3.01 1.97 1.41
N GLU A 34 -4.04 1.59 0.64
CA GLU A 34 -4.69 2.50 -0.30
C GLU A 34 -5.29 3.72 0.41
N ILE A 35 -5.96 3.52 1.55
CA ILE A 35 -6.48 4.63 2.36
C ILE A 35 -5.34 5.52 2.89
N ALA A 36 -4.22 4.94 3.36
CA ALA A 36 -3.07 5.69 3.82
C ALA A 36 -2.44 6.55 2.71
N VAL A 37 -2.36 6.04 1.48
CA VAL A 37 -1.91 6.80 0.31
C VAL A 37 -2.86 7.97 0.02
N LEU A 38 -4.17 7.75 0.06
CA LEU A 38 -5.16 8.79 -0.14
C LEU A 38 -5.08 9.90 0.92
N VAL A 39 -4.84 9.54 2.19
CA VAL A 39 -4.60 10.52 3.26
C VAL A 39 -3.36 11.36 2.95
N GLY A 40 -2.26 10.72 2.55
CA GLY A 40 -1.03 11.41 2.16
C GLY A 40 -1.22 12.38 1.00
N ASP A 41 -1.99 11.95 0.00
CA ASP A 41 -2.36 12.77 -1.16
C ASP A 41 -3.21 13.98 -0.78
N ALA A 42 -4.23 13.77 0.06
CA ALA A 42 -5.06 14.85 0.57
C ALA A 42 -4.24 15.86 1.40
N ARG A 43 -3.27 15.39 2.20
CA ARG A 43 -2.34 16.28 2.90
C ARG A 43 -1.50 17.09 1.92
N ARG A 44 -0.92 16.45 0.89
CA ARG A 44 -0.15 17.15 -0.13
C ARG A 44 -0.96 18.25 -0.80
N LEU A 45 -2.25 18.06 -1.09
CA LEU A 45 -3.09 19.10 -1.68
C LEU A 45 -3.20 20.38 -0.85
N THR A 46 -2.93 20.32 0.46
CA THR A 46 -2.88 21.50 1.35
C THR A 46 -1.59 22.31 1.20
N GLU A 47 -0.58 21.78 0.53
CA GLU A 47 0.70 22.44 0.27
C GLU A 47 0.71 23.17 -1.09
N PRO A 48 1.55 24.21 -1.25
CA PRO A 48 1.77 24.85 -2.55
C PRO A 48 2.35 23.87 -3.58
N MET A 49 1.76 23.84 -4.78
CA MET A 49 2.25 23.02 -5.91
C MET A 49 1.76 23.58 -7.25
N PRO A 50 2.41 23.20 -8.38
CA PRO A 50 1.94 23.53 -9.72
C PRO A 50 0.54 22.97 -10.00
N GLU A 51 -0.28 23.70 -10.75
CA GLU A 51 -1.65 23.28 -11.07
C GLU A 51 -1.75 21.92 -11.80
N PRO A 52 -0.86 21.56 -12.75
CA PRO A 52 -0.88 20.22 -13.34
C PRO A 52 -0.73 19.10 -12.30
N GLN A 53 0.15 19.30 -11.30
CA GLN A 53 0.35 18.35 -10.22
C GLN A 53 -0.85 18.29 -9.29
N ARG A 54 -1.46 19.44 -8.98
CA ARG A 54 -2.69 19.52 -8.20
C ARG A 54 -3.82 18.73 -8.87
N ALA A 55 -4.02 18.94 -10.16
CA ALA A 55 -5.01 18.22 -10.95
C ALA A 55 -4.77 16.70 -10.92
N GLY A 56 -3.53 16.27 -11.16
CA GLY A 56 -3.16 14.85 -11.10
C GLY A 56 -3.42 14.21 -9.73
N ILE A 57 -3.12 14.91 -8.63
CA ILE A 57 -3.42 14.39 -7.29
C ILE A 57 -4.94 14.32 -7.05
N VAL A 58 -5.71 15.32 -7.47
CA VAL A 58 -7.18 15.29 -7.37
C VAL A 58 -7.76 14.10 -8.13
N GLU A 59 -7.32 13.87 -9.37
CA GLU A 59 -7.75 12.72 -10.18
C GLU A 59 -7.39 11.39 -9.50
N ARG A 60 -6.18 11.27 -8.95
CA ARG A 60 -5.76 10.07 -8.22
C ARG A 60 -6.62 9.81 -6.99
N ILE A 61 -6.95 10.86 -6.21
CA ILE A 61 -7.86 10.71 -5.06
C ILE A 61 -9.26 10.29 -5.53
N ALA A 62 -9.79 10.92 -6.58
CA ALA A 62 -11.11 10.58 -7.12
C ALA A 62 -11.17 9.12 -7.60
N ALA A 63 -10.15 8.66 -8.32
CA ALA A 63 -10.03 7.29 -8.78
C ALA A 63 -9.93 6.29 -7.61
N GLY A 64 -9.09 6.59 -6.61
CA GLY A 64 -8.96 5.76 -5.42
C GLY A 64 -10.27 5.65 -4.63
N LEU A 65 -10.96 6.77 -4.40
CA LEU A 65 -12.30 6.78 -3.80
C LEU A 65 -13.30 5.94 -4.59
N GLY A 66 -13.21 5.90 -5.93
CA GLY A 66 -14.02 5.03 -6.78
C GLY A 66 -13.82 3.54 -6.48
N GLY A 67 -12.59 3.14 -6.16
CA GLY A 67 -12.22 1.75 -5.86
C GLY A 67 -12.50 1.29 -4.42
N LEU A 68 -12.55 2.20 -3.44
CA LEU A 68 -12.62 1.83 -2.02
C LEU A 68 -13.83 0.93 -1.67
N SER A 69 -15.00 1.16 -2.26
CA SER A 69 -16.19 0.34 -1.98
C SER A 69 -15.96 -1.14 -2.32
N LEU A 70 -15.19 -1.42 -3.37
CA LEU A 70 -14.86 -2.79 -3.79
C LEU A 70 -13.81 -3.39 -2.86
N LEU A 71 -12.75 -2.64 -2.53
CA LEU A 71 -11.70 -3.10 -1.62
C LEU A 71 -12.25 -3.42 -0.23
N ILE A 72 -13.16 -2.58 0.31
CA ILE A 72 -13.82 -2.85 1.60
C ILE A 72 -14.67 -4.10 1.51
N ARG A 73 -15.40 -4.32 0.41
CA ARG A 73 -16.20 -5.54 0.24
C ARG A 73 -15.30 -6.78 0.23
N GLN A 74 -14.22 -6.74 -0.55
CA GLN A 74 -13.27 -7.84 -0.66
C GLN A 74 -12.59 -8.17 0.67
N ALA A 75 -12.12 -7.15 1.41
CA ALA A 75 -11.58 -7.35 2.75
C ALA A 75 -12.62 -7.92 3.74
N ARG A 76 -13.90 -7.57 3.59
CA ARG A 76 -14.97 -8.13 4.43
C ARG A 76 -15.35 -9.57 4.10
N GLU A 77 -15.14 -10.01 2.87
CA GLU A 77 -15.34 -11.41 2.48
C GLU A 77 -14.36 -12.32 3.24
N THR A 78 -13.17 -11.83 3.56
CA THR A 78 -12.16 -12.54 4.35
C THR A 78 -12.20 -12.23 5.84
N ASN A 79 -12.57 -11.02 6.23
CA ASN A 79 -12.72 -10.61 7.62
C ASN A 79 -14.10 -9.96 7.87
N PRO A 80 -15.12 -10.76 8.24
CA PRO A 80 -16.48 -10.28 8.48
C PRO A 80 -16.61 -9.28 9.63
N ASN A 81 -15.61 -9.19 10.52
CA ASN A 81 -15.60 -8.28 11.66
C ASN A 81 -15.21 -6.85 11.29
N LEU A 82 -14.75 -6.60 10.07
CA LEU A 82 -14.44 -5.24 9.62
C LEU A 82 -15.71 -4.38 9.53
N PRO A 83 -15.58 -3.06 9.79
CA PRO A 83 -16.68 -2.12 9.62
C PRO A 83 -17.30 -2.23 8.23
N PRO A 84 -18.64 -2.09 8.10
CA PRO A 84 -19.32 -2.13 6.80
C PRO A 84 -18.86 -0.97 5.91
N VAL A 85 -19.13 -1.08 4.60
CA VAL A 85 -18.83 -0.01 3.63
C VAL A 85 -19.51 1.29 4.09
N PRO A 86 -18.75 2.35 4.43
CA PRO A 86 -19.31 3.60 4.94
C PRO A 86 -19.77 4.48 3.77
N ARG A 87 -20.89 4.10 3.15
CA ARG A 87 -21.37 4.68 1.88
C ARG A 87 -21.57 6.19 1.95
N GLU A 88 -22.15 6.66 3.06
CA GLU A 88 -22.42 8.08 3.29
C GLU A 88 -21.12 8.86 3.46
N ASP A 89 -20.16 8.35 4.25
CA ASP A 89 -18.85 8.99 4.40
C ASP A 89 -18.11 9.07 3.06
N LEU A 90 -18.09 7.98 2.28
CA LEU A 90 -17.47 7.97 0.96
C LEU A 90 -18.15 8.94 -0.01
N ALA A 91 -19.48 9.09 0.06
CA ALA A 91 -20.21 10.08 -0.75
C ALA A 91 -19.87 11.51 -0.31
N ALA A 92 -19.79 11.77 1.00
CA ALA A 92 -19.43 13.05 1.57
C ALA A 92 -17.99 13.46 1.18
N ILE A 93 -17.03 12.53 1.23
CA ILE A 93 -15.64 12.80 0.81
C ILE A 93 -15.56 13.11 -0.68
N ARG A 94 -16.28 12.37 -1.54
CA ARG A 94 -16.33 12.66 -2.99
C ARG A 94 -16.92 14.03 -3.28
N LYS A 95 -18.00 14.39 -2.58
CA LYS A 95 -18.62 15.73 -2.69
C LYS A 95 -17.64 16.81 -2.25
N ALA A 96 -16.99 16.65 -1.10
CA ALA A 96 -15.99 17.59 -0.59
C ALA A 96 -14.81 17.77 -1.56
N LEU A 97 -14.36 16.69 -2.22
CA LEU A 97 -13.32 16.76 -3.25
C LEU A 97 -13.76 17.59 -4.45
N ALA A 98 -14.99 17.37 -4.95
CA ALA A 98 -15.56 18.14 -6.05
C ALA A 98 -15.72 19.64 -5.70
N GLU A 99 -16.09 19.93 -4.45
CA GLU A 99 -16.23 21.30 -3.92
C GLU A 99 -14.89 21.91 -3.45
N ARG A 100 -13.76 21.22 -3.66
CA ARG A 100 -12.40 21.63 -3.25
C ARG A 100 -12.26 21.93 -1.76
N GLN A 101 -13.06 21.28 -0.91
CA GLN A 101 -12.99 21.38 0.55
C GLN A 101 -11.90 20.45 1.10
N LEU A 102 -10.63 20.79 0.85
CA LEU A 102 -9.48 19.90 1.09
C LEU A 102 -9.35 19.46 2.56
N ILE A 103 -9.66 20.34 3.51
CA ILE A 103 -9.65 20.01 4.94
C ILE A 103 -10.68 18.94 5.28
N VAL A 104 -11.87 19.01 4.67
CA VAL A 104 -12.95 18.02 4.86
C VAL A 104 -12.56 16.69 4.22
N VAL A 105 -11.95 16.71 3.03
CA VAL A 105 -11.41 15.50 2.37
C VAL A 105 -10.38 14.82 3.26
N LEU A 106 -9.39 15.57 3.77
CA LEU A 106 -8.35 15.05 4.65
C LEU A 106 -8.94 14.45 5.94
N ALA A 107 -9.87 15.16 6.58
CA ALA A 107 -10.52 14.68 7.81
C ALA A 107 -11.31 13.39 7.58
N GLY A 108 -12.07 13.30 6.49
CA GLY A 108 -12.84 12.11 6.13
C GLY A 108 -11.95 10.90 5.81
N LEU A 109 -10.89 11.10 5.02
CA LEU A 109 -9.91 10.04 4.73
C LEU A 109 -9.16 9.60 6.00
N ALA A 110 -8.81 10.52 6.89
CA ALA A 110 -8.20 10.19 8.17
C ALA A 110 -9.14 9.40 9.09
N ALA A 111 -10.46 9.65 9.03
CA ALA A 111 -11.45 8.83 9.73
C ALA A 111 -11.51 7.41 9.17
N LEU A 112 -11.48 7.25 7.84
CA LEU A 112 -11.39 5.93 7.21
C LEU A 112 -10.11 5.20 7.61
N ALA A 113 -8.97 5.90 7.66
CA ALA A 113 -7.69 5.29 8.05
C ALA A 113 -7.68 4.74 9.49
N ARG A 114 -8.51 5.30 10.39
CA ARG A 114 -8.69 4.75 11.75
C ARG A 114 -9.54 3.49 11.74
N SER A 115 -10.55 3.43 10.87
CA SER A 115 -11.43 2.25 10.73
C SER A 115 -10.76 1.09 9.99
N TYR A 116 -9.82 1.41 9.09
CA TYR A 116 -9.09 0.46 8.25
C TYR A 116 -7.59 0.78 8.29
N PRO A 117 -6.91 0.48 9.40
CA PRO A 117 -5.50 0.81 9.56
C PRO A 117 -4.61 0.00 8.61
N PHE A 118 -3.56 0.63 8.09
CA PHE A 118 -2.53 -0.07 7.34
C PHE A 118 -1.63 -0.88 8.27
N ASP A 119 -1.56 -2.19 8.06
CA ASP A 119 -0.62 -3.06 8.76
C ASP A 119 0.78 -2.98 8.12
N THR A 120 1.74 -2.44 8.85
CA THR A 120 3.14 -2.31 8.41
C THR A 120 4.02 -3.49 8.79
N ALA A 121 3.46 -4.56 9.38
CA ALA A 121 4.22 -5.71 9.85
C ALA A 121 5.11 -6.33 8.76
N GLY A 122 6.37 -6.58 9.10
CA GLY A 122 7.37 -7.10 8.18
C GLY A 122 7.90 -6.10 7.14
N ILE A 123 7.35 -4.88 7.07
CA ILE A 123 7.94 -3.77 6.30
C ILE A 123 8.67 -2.82 7.25
N LEU A 124 8.06 -2.52 8.41
CA LEU A 124 8.59 -1.61 9.42
C LEU A 124 8.72 -2.27 10.80
N PRO A 125 9.69 -1.84 11.63
CA PRO A 125 10.81 -0.97 11.26
C PRO A 125 11.81 -1.72 10.35
N ALA A 126 12.45 -1.01 9.43
CA ALA A 126 13.41 -1.61 8.50
C ALA A 126 14.85 -1.28 8.91
N GLU A 127 15.51 -2.22 9.59
CA GLU A 127 16.92 -2.07 9.98
C GLU A 127 17.85 -2.06 8.77
N ALA A 128 18.78 -1.11 8.71
CA ALA A 128 19.72 -0.92 7.61
C ALA A 128 20.95 -1.85 7.71
N THR A 129 20.75 -3.17 7.60
CA THR A 129 21.86 -4.12 7.52
C THR A 129 22.53 -4.09 6.14
N PRO A 130 23.82 -4.44 6.00
CA PRO A 130 24.51 -4.47 4.70
C PRO A 130 23.77 -5.31 3.65
N GLU A 131 23.25 -6.48 4.02
CA GLU A 131 22.53 -7.39 3.12
C GLU A 131 21.22 -6.77 2.65
N ARG A 132 20.47 -6.15 3.57
CA ARG A 132 19.20 -5.50 3.25
C ARG A 132 19.39 -4.27 2.36
N LEU A 133 20.42 -3.47 2.62
CA LEU A 133 20.78 -2.34 1.77
C LEU A 133 21.19 -2.79 0.37
N ALA A 134 21.97 -3.87 0.26
CA ALA A 134 22.35 -4.44 -1.03
C ALA A 134 21.13 -4.95 -1.82
N ALA A 135 20.20 -5.64 -1.17
CA ALA A 135 18.95 -6.10 -1.79
C ALA A 135 18.07 -4.92 -2.26
N GLY A 136 17.86 -3.91 -1.41
CA GLY A 136 17.08 -2.72 -1.75
C GLY A 136 17.69 -1.94 -2.92
N LYS A 137 19.02 -1.81 -2.94
CA LYS A 137 19.77 -1.23 -4.06
C LYS A 137 19.52 -1.99 -5.37
N ALA A 138 19.65 -3.32 -5.34
CA ALA A 138 19.46 -4.15 -6.52
C ALA A 138 18.03 -4.03 -7.09
N ILE A 139 17.01 -4.02 -6.23
CA ILE A 139 15.61 -3.84 -6.67
C ILE A 139 15.42 -2.44 -7.27
N HIS A 140 15.93 -1.40 -6.60
CA HIS A 140 15.84 -0.03 -7.10
C HIS A 140 16.46 0.11 -8.50
N GLU A 141 17.69 -0.36 -8.68
CA GLU A 141 18.42 -0.24 -9.95
C GLU A 141 17.73 -0.97 -11.11
N THR A 142 17.10 -2.10 -10.83
CA THR A 142 16.45 -2.92 -11.86
C THR A 142 15.01 -2.52 -12.16
N THR A 143 14.29 -1.97 -11.16
CA THR A 143 12.82 -1.81 -11.26
C THR A 143 12.34 -0.37 -11.05
N CYS A 144 13.03 0.43 -10.23
CA CYS A 144 12.54 1.76 -9.82
C CYS A 144 13.28 2.91 -10.51
N ALA A 145 14.59 2.77 -10.71
CA ALA A 145 15.48 3.85 -11.14
C ALA A 145 15.06 4.45 -12.50
N GLY A 146 14.57 3.62 -13.42
CA GLY A 146 14.14 4.06 -14.76
C GLY A 146 13.09 5.18 -14.75
N CYS A 147 12.23 5.22 -13.72
CA CYS A 147 11.24 6.29 -13.55
C CYS A 147 11.68 7.33 -12.52
N HIS A 148 12.35 6.91 -11.44
CA HIS A 148 12.54 7.74 -10.25
C HIS A 148 13.88 8.49 -10.20
N ASP A 149 14.89 8.10 -10.97
CA ASP A 149 16.19 8.79 -11.00
C ASP A 149 16.19 9.98 -12.01
N HIS A 150 15.17 10.08 -12.86
CA HIS A 150 15.03 11.11 -13.88
C HIS A 150 13.62 11.70 -13.89
N THR A 151 13.23 12.35 -12.79
CA THR A 151 11.89 12.92 -12.62
C THR A 151 11.59 14.01 -13.66
N ASP A 152 10.53 13.81 -14.46
CA ASP A 152 9.91 14.90 -15.21
C ASP A 152 9.05 15.76 -14.27
N ALA A 153 9.60 16.89 -13.82
CA ALA A 153 8.89 17.81 -12.92
C ALA A 153 7.64 18.46 -13.54
N GLY A 154 7.50 18.43 -14.88
CA GLY A 154 6.35 18.97 -15.61
C GLY A 154 5.16 18.02 -15.68
N ALA A 155 5.35 16.72 -15.38
CA ALA A 155 4.29 15.74 -15.42
C ALA A 155 3.18 16.02 -14.39
N MET A 156 1.94 15.61 -14.70
CA MET A 156 0.80 15.72 -13.78
C MET A 156 0.97 14.86 -12.52
N LEU A 157 1.63 13.71 -12.65
CA LEU A 157 1.99 12.82 -11.54
C LEU A 157 3.46 12.44 -11.71
N PRO A 158 4.39 13.32 -11.31
CA PRO A 158 5.81 13.09 -11.53
C PRO A 158 6.30 11.92 -10.67
N ALA A 159 7.17 11.08 -11.24
CA ALA A 159 7.86 10.02 -10.52
C ALA A 159 8.98 10.63 -9.67
N HIS A 160 8.61 11.15 -8.49
CA HIS A 160 9.51 11.85 -7.60
C HIS A 160 10.66 10.98 -7.09
N ASP A 161 11.80 11.59 -6.77
CA ASP A 161 12.92 10.95 -6.07
C ASP A 161 12.44 10.23 -4.80
N LEU A 162 12.61 8.90 -4.79
CA LEU A 162 12.20 8.01 -3.71
C LEU A 162 13.06 8.17 -2.45
N PHE A 163 14.34 8.55 -2.57
CA PHE A 163 15.19 8.84 -1.42
C PHE A 163 14.72 10.11 -0.70
N ARG A 164 14.48 11.18 -1.46
CA ARG A 164 13.91 12.41 -0.91
C ARG A 164 12.55 12.16 -0.26
N TRP A 165 11.66 11.43 -0.94
CA TRP A 165 10.35 11.08 -0.41
C TRP A 165 10.44 10.24 0.86
N ALA A 166 11.34 9.26 0.91
CA ALA A 166 11.58 8.49 2.12
C ALA A 166 11.89 9.44 3.28
N ARG A 167 12.78 10.43 3.13
CA ARG A 167 13.15 11.35 4.22
C ARG A 167 11.99 12.21 4.73
N VAL A 168 11.24 12.85 3.84
CA VAL A 168 10.29 13.91 4.22
C VAL A 168 8.88 13.39 4.56
N MET A 169 8.57 12.16 4.15
CA MET A 169 7.25 11.56 4.34
C MET A 169 7.19 10.75 5.65
N PRO A 170 6.03 10.69 6.32
CA PRO A 170 5.83 9.75 7.43
C PRO A 170 6.10 8.31 6.99
N GLU A 171 6.71 7.51 7.86
CA GLU A 171 7.13 6.14 7.55
C GLU A 171 5.99 5.26 7.04
N GLY A 172 4.86 5.28 7.74
CA GLY A 172 3.69 4.47 7.36
C GLY A 172 3.12 4.87 5.99
N GLU A 173 3.18 6.15 5.62
CA GLU A 173 2.74 6.60 4.30
C GLU A 173 3.71 6.16 3.21
N PHE A 174 5.02 6.31 3.42
CA PHE A 174 6.01 5.87 2.44
C PHE A 174 5.96 4.35 2.25
N ALA A 175 5.82 3.58 3.33
CA ALA A 175 5.60 2.14 3.27
C ALA A 175 4.32 1.77 2.51
N ALA A 176 3.21 2.50 2.73
CA ALA A 176 1.97 2.28 1.99
C ALA A 176 2.15 2.54 0.49
N ARG A 177 2.87 3.60 0.11
CA ARG A 177 3.18 3.92 -1.29
C ARG A 177 4.09 2.87 -1.94
N LEU A 178 5.06 2.32 -1.23
CA LEU A 178 5.86 1.19 -1.74
C LEU A 178 4.98 -0.05 -1.92
N TYR A 179 4.08 -0.30 -0.97
CA TYR A 179 3.19 -1.47 -0.99
C TYR A 179 2.13 -1.39 -2.10
N THR A 180 1.59 -0.23 -2.44
CA THR A 180 0.57 -0.07 -3.50
C THR A 180 1.11 0.45 -4.84
N GLY A 181 2.31 1.03 -4.85
CA GLY A 181 2.86 1.78 -5.97
C GLY A 181 3.29 0.94 -7.17
N VAL A 182 3.60 -0.34 -6.94
CA VAL A 182 3.85 -1.31 -8.02
C VAL A 182 2.69 -2.30 -8.03
N ARG A 183 1.94 -2.29 -9.12
CA ARG A 183 0.88 -3.26 -9.38
C ARG A 183 1.45 -4.46 -10.11
N GLY A 184 0.84 -5.60 -9.85
CA GLY A 184 1.12 -6.84 -10.53
C GLY A 184 0.76 -6.80 -12.01
N ASP A 185 1.10 -7.89 -12.69
CA ASP A 185 0.74 -8.17 -14.07
C ASP A 185 -0.64 -8.84 -14.19
N ALA A 186 -0.97 -9.36 -15.37
CA ALA A 186 -2.23 -10.08 -15.59
C ALA A 186 -2.39 -11.33 -14.70
N LEU A 187 -1.29 -11.91 -14.20
CA LEU A 187 -1.29 -13.11 -13.34
C LEU A 187 -1.46 -12.75 -11.85
N THR A 188 -0.96 -11.59 -11.44
CA THR A 188 -0.94 -11.13 -10.05
C THR A 188 -1.94 -10.00 -9.77
N ALA A 189 -2.60 -9.48 -10.81
CA ALA A 189 -3.62 -8.43 -10.78
C ALA A 189 -3.15 -7.21 -9.98
N LEU A 190 -3.83 -6.89 -8.87
CA LEU A 190 -3.47 -5.77 -8.02
C LEU A 190 -2.37 -6.11 -7.02
N ALA A 191 -1.91 -7.36 -6.88
CA ALA A 191 -0.90 -7.72 -5.88
C ALA A 191 0.46 -7.09 -6.20
N ASN A 192 1.19 -6.66 -5.17
CA ASN A 192 2.55 -6.16 -5.37
C ASN A 192 3.48 -7.34 -5.69
N PRO A 193 4.35 -7.26 -6.70
CA PRO A 193 5.30 -8.33 -6.99
C PRO A 193 6.34 -8.52 -5.88
N PHE A 194 6.53 -7.53 -4.99
CA PHE A 194 7.48 -7.58 -3.90
C PHE A 194 6.90 -8.17 -2.63
N GLY A 195 7.69 -9.04 -1.97
CA GLY A 195 7.38 -9.54 -0.64
C GLY A 195 7.65 -8.48 0.45
N THR A 196 7.29 -8.78 1.69
CA THR A 196 7.54 -7.86 2.82
C THR A 196 9.02 -7.58 3.05
N GLU A 197 9.89 -8.59 2.88
CA GLU A 197 11.34 -8.40 3.01
C GLU A 197 11.92 -7.49 1.91
N ASP A 198 11.42 -7.61 0.67
CA ASP A 198 11.81 -6.74 -0.44
C ASP A 198 11.38 -5.29 -0.18
N LEU A 199 10.16 -5.10 0.33
CA LEU A 199 9.64 -3.79 0.70
C LEU A 199 10.40 -3.19 1.89
N ALA A 200 10.77 -4.00 2.89
CA ALA A 200 11.65 -3.57 3.99
C ALA A 200 13.04 -3.20 3.45
N ALA A 201 13.56 -3.94 2.48
CA ALA A 201 14.84 -3.66 1.85
C ALA A 201 14.86 -2.34 1.08
N LEU A 202 13.82 -2.11 0.26
CA LEU A 202 13.61 -0.83 -0.42
C LEU A 202 13.47 0.31 0.60
N PHE A 203 12.68 0.13 1.66
CA PHE A 203 12.51 1.16 2.68
C PHE A 203 13.83 1.51 3.37
N ALA A 204 14.59 0.51 3.84
CA ALA A 204 15.90 0.72 4.47
C ALA A 204 16.87 1.41 3.51
N TYR A 205 16.91 0.98 2.25
CA TYR A 205 17.78 1.55 1.23
C TYR A 205 17.48 3.03 0.98
N TYR A 206 16.21 3.41 0.79
CA TYR A 206 15.84 4.80 0.56
C TYR A 206 16.04 5.70 1.79
N ARG A 207 15.91 5.16 3.01
CA ARG A 207 16.17 5.90 4.25
C ARG A 207 17.66 6.13 4.52
N ALA A 208 18.52 5.18 4.13
CA ALA A 208 19.96 5.26 4.35
C ALA A 208 20.73 5.94 3.22
N GLY A 209 20.21 5.95 1.99
CA GLY A 209 20.89 6.47 0.80
C GLY A 209 20.85 8.00 0.65
N PRO A 210 21.80 8.59 -0.08
CA PRO A 210 21.81 10.02 -0.40
C PRO A 210 20.64 10.41 -1.34
N GLU A 211 20.29 11.70 -1.40
CA GLU A 211 19.43 12.25 -2.48
C GLU A 211 20.09 12.01 -3.84
N LYS A 212 19.27 11.75 -4.87
CA LYS A 212 19.74 11.59 -6.24
C LYS A 212 19.24 12.73 -7.13
#